data_AF-A0A9D8XPZ0-F1
#
_entry.id   AF-A0A9D8XPZ0-F1
#
_cell.length_a   1.000
_cell.length_b   1.000
_cell.length_c   1.000
_cell.angle_alpha   90.00
_cell.angle_beta   90.00
_cell.angle_gamma   90.00
#
_symmetry.space_group_name_H-M   'P 1'
#
loop_
_entity.id
_entity.type
_entity.pdbx_description
1 polymer ?
#
loop_
_entity_poly.entity_id
_entity_poly.type
_entity_poly.pdbx_seq_one_letter_code
_entity_poly.pdbx_strand_id
1 'polypeptide(L)'
;SKSAELYGLYFAKKSITKENCCYLVEGYLDVISMHQAGIENVVASSGTSLTHGQIRQIHRFSENITVLYDGDGAGIKAALRGINLLLEDGMNVKVVLLPEGEDPDSYAQTHSASELKEYIRQNECDFIRFKTNILLKDSANDPIARARIIQDIVESIALIPNEIIRSEYIKACSHQLQTREELLLKEVSKKRYELAERNRQKRNYEKHQQELGAQQPPSYTNPEAEAPVSEDLLRAMTQAPDQEQKPVSQPKKQGRDPLEAYEKNLLKMVVRYGERVLYQDEETCISVLQFIKSELEDDQIVFRHPVYRDMMQEAYEQLEDEAFIPERYFLRHHRNDFSMIAAELITERYELSKIYRSDIQDENGTASSTNFTQKVEKEEDLLFEIVPRYIMELKYRILREKITEAMEQIKLSERQGNNDALLQWMKEYRNLRELEKAFAKELGERIISR
;
A
#
# COMPACT_ATOMS: atom_id res chain seq x y z
N SER A 1 -9.21 22.89 -0.37
CA SER A 1 -9.08 21.74 -1.30
C SER A 1 -10.27 20.84 -1.07
N LYS A 2 -10.76 20.13 -2.11
CA LYS A 2 -11.91 19.23 -1.98
C LYS A 2 -11.77 18.16 -0.87
N SER A 3 -10.53 17.84 -0.48
CA SER A 3 -10.18 16.94 0.63
C SER A 3 -10.40 17.48 2.05
N ALA A 4 -10.81 18.75 2.21
CA ALA A 4 -10.97 19.39 3.52
C ALA A 4 -12.33 20.08 3.70
N GLU A 5 -13.20 20.04 2.70
CA GLU A 5 -14.50 20.70 2.72
C GLU A 5 -15.62 19.67 2.91
N LEU A 6 -16.51 19.95 3.86
CA LEU A 6 -17.76 19.24 4.09
C LEU A 6 -18.90 20.20 3.78
N TYR A 7 -19.79 19.77 2.89
CA TYR A 7 -20.98 20.55 2.58
C TYR A 7 -21.88 20.63 3.81
N GLY A 8 -22.55 21.77 4.01
CA GLY A 8 -23.44 22.00 5.17
C GLY A 8 -22.73 22.40 6.46
N LEU A 9 -21.45 22.06 6.66
CA LEU A 9 -20.76 22.23 7.95
C LEU A 9 -20.80 23.67 8.49
N TYR A 10 -20.65 24.69 7.64
CA TYR A 10 -20.72 26.09 8.06
C TYR A 10 -22.06 26.45 8.71
N PHE A 11 -23.16 25.92 8.17
CA PHE A 11 -24.51 26.12 8.69
C PHE A 11 -24.79 25.19 9.88
N ALA A 12 -24.34 23.94 9.80
CA ALA A 12 -24.64 22.90 10.77
C ALA A 12 -23.86 23.00 12.09
N LYS A 13 -22.67 23.65 12.12
CA LYS A 13 -21.77 23.66 13.29
C LYS A 13 -22.44 24.04 14.63
N LYS A 14 -23.39 25.00 14.62
CA LYS A 14 -24.11 25.41 15.83
C LYS A 14 -25.06 24.31 16.30
N SER A 15 -25.80 23.73 15.37
CA SER A 15 -26.77 22.66 15.64
C SER A 15 -26.06 21.35 16.01
N ILE A 16 -24.93 21.03 15.39
CA ILE A 16 -24.06 19.88 15.79
C ILE A 16 -23.62 20.01 17.24
N THR A 17 -23.14 21.19 17.64
CA THR A 17 -22.69 21.43 19.03
C THR A 17 -23.85 21.35 20.01
N LYS A 18 -25.01 21.93 19.64
CA LYS A 18 -26.21 21.98 20.49
C LYS A 18 -26.81 20.58 20.71
N GLU A 19 -26.95 19.80 19.65
CA GLU A 19 -27.55 18.47 19.69
C GLU A 19 -26.52 17.37 20.05
N ASN A 20 -25.23 17.73 20.15
CA ASN A 20 -24.10 16.83 20.41
C ASN A 20 -24.09 15.61 19.48
N CYS A 21 -24.42 15.84 18.21
CA CYS A 21 -24.52 14.80 17.19
C CYS A 21 -24.41 15.44 15.80
N CYS A 22 -23.65 14.80 14.91
CA CYS A 22 -23.58 15.16 13.49
C CYS A 22 -24.19 14.06 12.64
N TYR A 23 -25.13 14.39 11.76
CA TYR A 23 -25.60 13.49 10.73
C TYR A 23 -24.72 13.60 9.49
N LEU A 24 -24.26 12.47 8.97
CA LEU A 24 -23.46 12.39 7.76
C LEU A 24 -24.28 11.71 6.65
N VAL A 25 -24.44 12.40 5.52
CA VAL A 25 -25.12 11.93 4.30
C VAL A 25 -24.17 12.01 3.09
N GLU A 26 -24.55 11.42 1.97
CA GLU A 26 -23.66 11.34 0.79
C GLU A 26 -23.72 12.61 -0.09
N GLY A 27 -24.94 13.09 -0.36
CA GLY A 27 -25.24 14.15 -1.31
C GLY A 27 -25.45 15.52 -0.66
N TYR A 28 -25.20 16.59 -1.43
CA TYR A 28 -25.54 17.95 -0.97
C TYR A 28 -27.05 18.21 -1.00
N LEU A 29 -27.81 17.49 -1.83
CA LEU A 29 -29.28 17.60 -1.90
C LEU A 29 -29.91 17.12 -0.60
N ASP A 30 -29.47 15.96 -0.09
CA ASP A 30 -29.81 15.42 1.23
C ASP A 30 -29.70 16.48 2.32
N VAL A 31 -28.57 17.20 2.37
CA VAL A 31 -28.33 18.25 3.36
C VAL A 31 -29.35 19.38 3.21
N ILE A 32 -29.60 19.84 1.98
CA ILE A 32 -30.56 20.93 1.74
C ILE A 32 -31.95 20.51 2.22
N SER A 33 -32.41 19.32 1.84
CA SER A 33 -33.76 18.85 2.16
C SER A 33 -33.93 18.53 3.63
N MET A 34 -32.93 17.92 4.28
CA MET A 34 -32.96 17.72 5.73
C MET A 34 -32.95 19.05 6.51
N HIS A 35 -32.18 20.05 6.05
CA HIS A 35 -32.21 21.38 6.63
C HIS A 35 -33.59 22.05 6.46
N GLN A 36 -34.21 21.91 5.28
CA GLN A 36 -35.58 22.42 5.04
C GLN A 36 -36.61 21.71 5.91
N ALA A 37 -36.42 20.41 6.16
CA ALA A 37 -37.21 19.62 7.09
C ALA A 37 -36.91 19.95 8.57
N GLY A 38 -35.99 20.88 8.88
CA GLY A 38 -35.69 21.31 10.25
C GLY A 38 -34.67 20.44 10.99
N ILE A 39 -33.94 19.58 10.28
CA ILE A 39 -32.76 18.87 10.80
C ILE A 39 -31.50 19.58 10.29
N GLU A 40 -30.95 20.42 11.15
CA GLU A 40 -29.87 21.33 10.77
C GLU A 40 -28.46 20.82 11.13
N ASN A 41 -28.33 19.70 11.82
CA ASN A 41 -27.04 19.12 12.22
C ASN A 41 -26.51 18.10 11.20
N VAL A 42 -26.68 18.39 9.91
CA VAL A 42 -26.38 17.47 8.79
C VAL A 42 -25.23 18.01 7.93
N VAL A 43 -24.34 17.13 7.48
CA VAL A 43 -23.24 17.45 6.57
C VAL A 43 -23.06 16.37 5.51
N ALA A 44 -22.45 16.71 4.37
CA ALA A 44 -22.20 15.76 3.29
C ALA A 44 -20.76 15.79 2.76
N SER A 45 -20.26 14.61 2.37
CA SER A 45 -18.95 14.46 1.70
C SER A 45 -18.96 14.88 0.23
N SER A 46 -20.09 15.39 -0.29
CA SER A 46 -20.22 15.98 -1.63
C SER A 46 -19.82 15.03 -2.77
N GLY A 47 -20.21 13.75 -2.65
CA GLY A 47 -19.90 12.72 -3.65
C GLY A 47 -18.42 12.33 -3.74
N THR A 48 -17.62 12.66 -2.72
CA THR A 48 -16.23 12.19 -2.58
C THR A 48 -16.11 11.18 -1.45
N SER A 49 -15.10 10.31 -1.53
CA SER A 49 -14.77 9.44 -0.40
C SER A 49 -14.40 10.28 0.81
N LEU A 50 -14.98 9.96 1.97
CA LEU A 50 -14.72 10.61 3.24
C LEU A 50 -13.22 10.57 3.57
N THR A 51 -12.69 11.66 4.14
CA THR A 51 -11.26 11.79 4.48
C THR A 51 -11.07 12.12 5.96
N HIS A 52 -9.91 11.75 6.54
CA HIS A 52 -9.54 12.17 7.91
C HIS A 52 -9.57 13.69 8.09
N GLY A 53 -9.21 14.45 7.04
CA GLY A 53 -9.28 15.92 7.09
C GLY A 53 -10.69 16.43 7.36
N GLN A 54 -11.69 15.85 6.71
CA GLN A 54 -13.10 16.17 6.90
C GLN A 54 -13.61 15.70 8.27
N ILE A 55 -13.27 14.47 8.68
CA ILE A 55 -13.71 13.91 9.98
C ILE A 55 -13.19 14.77 11.13
N ARG A 56 -11.92 15.18 11.08
CA ARG A 56 -11.33 16.11 12.06
C ARG A 56 -12.04 17.47 12.14
N GLN A 57 -12.69 17.93 11.06
CA GLN A 57 -13.50 19.16 11.14
C GLN A 57 -14.77 18.93 11.95
N ILE A 58 -15.41 17.77 11.80
CA ILE A 58 -16.60 17.39 12.58
C ILE A 58 -16.23 17.19 14.05
N HIS A 59 -15.12 16.49 14.31
CA HIS A 59 -14.63 16.16 15.66
C HIS A 59 -14.39 17.42 16.54
N ARG A 60 -14.19 18.60 15.95
CA ARG A 60 -14.08 19.88 16.68
C ARG A 60 -15.38 20.31 17.35
N PHE A 61 -16.52 19.81 16.88
CA PHE A 61 -17.86 20.22 17.32
C PHE A 61 -18.61 19.10 18.06
N SER A 62 -18.35 17.83 17.72
CA SER A 62 -18.96 16.66 18.36
C SER A 62 -18.11 15.43 18.10
N GLU A 63 -18.01 14.54 19.09
CA GLU A 63 -17.44 13.20 18.93
C GLU A 63 -18.48 12.20 18.39
N ASN A 64 -19.77 12.52 18.52
CA ASN A 64 -20.86 11.65 18.08
C ASN A 64 -21.24 11.94 16.63
N ILE A 65 -21.30 10.89 15.84
CA ILE A 65 -21.70 10.94 14.44
C ILE A 65 -22.66 9.80 14.13
N THR A 66 -23.74 10.12 13.43
CA THR A 66 -24.68 9.13 12.91
C THR A 66 -24.64 9.21 11.39
N VAL A 67 -24.25 8.12 10.74
CA VAL A 67 -24.24 8.05 9.29
C VAL A 67 -25.60 7.54 8.80
N LEU A 68 -26.22 8.30 7.89
CA LEU A 68 -27.49 7.94 7.27
C LEU A 68 -27.19 7.38 5.88
N TYR A 69 -27.68 6.16 5.62
CA TYR A 69 -27.47 5.48 4.35
C TYR A 69 -28.76 5.27 3.60
N ASP A 70 -28.65 5.36 2.28
CA ASP A 70 -29.67 4.99 1.32
C ASP A 70 -30.06 3.52 1.51
N GLY A 71 -31.32 3.21 1.26
CA GLY A 71 -31.84 1.84 1.35
C GLY A 71 -31.35 0.88 0.25
N ASP A 72 -30.26 1.19 -0.46
CA ASP A 72 -29.78 0.46 -1.63
C ASP A 72 -28.47 -0.34 -1.39
N GLY A 73 -28.18 -1.30 -2.28
CA GLY A 73 -27.00 -2.16 -2.15
C GLY A 73 -25.66 -1.47 -2.41
N ALA A 74 -25.65 -0.33 -3.11
CA ALA A 74 -24.44 0.40 -3.46
C ALA A 74 -23.95 1.27 -2.30
N GLY A 75 -24.87 1.97 -1.63
CA GLY A 75 -24.64 2.78 -0.43
C GLY A 75 -24.07 1.96 0.73
N ILE A 76 -24.54 0.72 0.92
CA ILE A 76 -24.06 -0.18 1.98
C ILE A 76 -22.54 -0.49 1.86
N LYS A 77 -21.96 -0.60 0.66
CA LYS A 77 -20.51 -0.85 0.52
C LYS A 77 -19.67 0.41 0.70
N ALA A 78 -20.20 1.57 0.34
CA ALA A 78 -19.55 2.86 0.62
C ALA A 78 -19.57 3.16 2.13
N ALA A 79 -20.69 2.86 2.77
CA ALA A 79 -20.94 2.94 4.20
C ALA A 79 -19.87 2.27 5.05
N LEU A 80 -19.61 0.98 4.79
CA LEU A 80 -18.65 0.18 5.57
C LEU A 80 -17.24 0.78 5.57
N ARG A 81 -16.82 1.39 4.46
CA ARG A 81 -15.53 2.09 4.36
C ARG A 81 -15.53 3.39 5.18
N GLY A 82 -16.61 4.16 5.11
CA GLY A 82 -16.77 5.39 5.89
C GLY A 82 -16.74 5.14 7.40
N ILE A 83 -17.39 4.06 7.86
CA ILE A 83 -17.41 3.66 9.28
C ILE A 83 -16.00 3.42 9.81
N ASN A 84 -15.17 2.66 9.08
CA ASN A 84 -13.81 2.37 9.52
C ASN A 84 -12.96 3.64 9.69
N LEU A 85 -13.08 4.60 8.76
CA LEU A 85 -12.38 5.89 8.85
C LEU A 85 -12.83 6.71 10.07
N LEU A 86 -14.14 6.72 10.35
CA LEU A 86 -14.70 7.42 11.50
C LEU A 86 -14.24 6.81 12.82
N LEU A 87 -14.21 5.47 12.91
CA LEU A 87 -13.72 4.75 14.09
C LEU A 87 -12.22 4.98 14.32
N GLU A 88 -11.42 4.99 13.25
CA GLU A 88 -9.98 5.26 13.30
C GLU A 88 -9.67 6.67 13.83
N ASP A 89 -10.47 7.66 13.43
CA ASP A 89 -10.37 9.04 13.94
C ASP A 89 -10.99 9.23 15.35
N GLY A 90 -11.49 8.16 15.97
CA GLY A 90 -11.99 8.17 17.35
C GLY A 90 -13.42 8.66 17.53
N MET A 91 -14.22 8.72 16.47
CA MET A 91 -15.62 9.14 16.54
C MET A 91 -16.50 8.04 17.17
N ASN A 92 -17.54 8.45 17.89
CA ASN A 92 -18.62 7.57 18.34
C ASN A 92 -19.62 7.39 17.19
N VAL A 93 -19.47 6.28 16.46
CA VAL A 93 -20.22 6.03 15.22
C VAL A 93 -21.50 5.26 15.49
N LYS A 94 -22.62 5.82 15.02
CA LYS A 94 -23.89 5.12 14.83
C LYS A 94 -24.28 5.11 13.36
N VAL A 95 -25.16 4.18 13.01
CA VAL A 95 -25.63 3.97 11.65
C VAL A 95 -27.15 3.87 11.63
N VAL A 96 -27.76 4.50 10.64
CA VAL A 96 -29.18 4.34 10.30
C VAL A 96 -29.28 3.96 8.84
N LEU A 97 -30.02 2.88 8.58
CA LEU A 97 -30.43 2.52 7.22
C LEU A 97 -31.86 3.05 7.01
N LEU A 98 -32.05 3.82 5.94
CA LEU A 98 -33.37 4.27 5.53
C LEU A 98 -34.18 3.12 4.92
N PRO A 99 -35.52 3.25 4.81
CA PRO A 99 -36.35 2.23 4.19
C PRO A 99 -35.90 1.94 2.76
N GLU A 100 -36.22 0.74 2.28
CA GLU A 100 -35.86 0.32 0.92
C GLU A 100 -36.44 1.28 -0.12
N GLY A 101 -35.57 1.79 -1.00
CA GLY A 101 -35.95 2.76 -2.03
C GLY A 101 -36.01 4.23 -1.58
N GLU A 102 -35.72 4.52 -0.32
CA GLU A 102 -35.62 5.89 0.21
C GLU A 102 -34.15 6.31 0.39
N ASP A 103 -33.89 7.59 0.12
CA ASP A 103 -32.65 8.30 0.44
C ASP A 103 -32.94 9.44 1.45
N PRO A 104 -31.93 10.10 2.03
CA PRO A 104 -32.18 11.15 3.02
C PRO A 104 -32.96 12.35 2.45
N ASP A 105 -32.84 12.62 1.14
CA ASP A 105 -33.61 13.66 0.45
C ASP A 105 -35.10 13.29 0.36
N SER A 106 -35.44 12.17 -0.27
CA SER A 106 -36.81 11.68 -0.46
C SER A 106 -37.53 11.47 0.86
N TYR A 107 -36.82 10.93 1.85
CA TYR A 107 -37.38 10.69 3.17
C TYR A 107 -37.67 12.01 3.90
N ALA A 108 -36.78 13.00 3.81
CA ALA A 108 -36.98 14.32 4.41
C ALA A 108 -38.07 15.13 3.71
N GLN A 109 -38.31 14.92 2.41
CA GLN A 109 -39.39 15.60 1.69
C GLN A 109 -40.78 15.06 2.06
N THR A 110 -40.88 13.79 2.44
CA THR A 110 -42.15 13.10 2.71
C THR A 110 -42.53 13.06 4.19
N HIS A 111 -41.59 13.33 5.09
CA HIS A 111 -41.79 13.25 6.55
C HIS A 111 -41.50 14.59 7.25
N SER A 112 -42.20 14.84 8.36
CA SER A 112 -41.92 16.00 9.20
C SER A 112 -40.60 15.86 9.98
N ALA A 113 -40.07 16.99 10.45
CA ALA A 113 -38.88 17.04 11.32
C ALA A 113 -38.94 16.05 12.48
N SER A 114 -40.12 15.94 13.10
CA SER A 114 -40.36 15.11 14.27
C SER A 114 -40.36 13.62 13.92
N GLU A 115 -41.00 13.26 12.79
CA GLU A 115 -41.05 11.88 12.30
C GLU A 115 -39.67 11.41 11.88
N LEU A 116 -38.90 12.23 11.15
CA LEU A 116 -37.54 11.88 10.74
C LEU A 116 -36.60 11.73 11.95
N LYS A 117 -36.68 12.61 12.95
CA LYS A 117 -35.90 12.47 14.19
C LYS A 117 -36.27 11.21 14.97
N GLU A 118 -37.57 10.88 15.03
CA GLU A 118 -38.03 9.70 15.73
C GLU A 118 -37.60 8.42 14.98
N TYR A 119 -37.69 8.40 13.65
CA TYR A 119 -37.19 7.30 12.84
C TYR A 119 -35.69 7.06 13.07
N ILE A 120 -34.87 8.12 13.00
CA ILE A 120 -33.43 8.04 13.26
C ILE A 120 -33.16 7.47 14.66
N ARG A 121 -33.86 7.96 15.69
CA ARG A 121 -33.68 7.48 17.07
C ARG A 121 -34.07 6.01 17.26
N GLN A 122 -35.10 5.55 16.57
CA GLN A 122 -35.57 4.16 16.69
C GLN A 122 -34.70 3.17 15.91
N ASN A 123 -34.10 3.62 14.81
CA ASN A 123 -33.34 2.78 13.88
C ASN A 123 -31.82 2.96 13.99
N GLU A 124 -31.33 3.86 14.83
CA GLU A 124 -29.90 3.97 15.10
C GLU A 124 -29.38 2.66 15.71
N CYS A 125 -28.27 2.19 15.16
CA CYS A 125 -27.56 1.04 15.69
C CYS A 125 -26.06 1.30 15.66
N ASP A 126 -25.32 0.60 16.51
CA ASP A 126 -23.86 0.59 16.44
C ASP A 126 -23.39 -0.17 15.18
N PHE A 127 -22.12 0.02 14.83
CA PHE A 127 -21.54 -0.59 13.64
C PHE A 127 -21.46 -2.12 13.71
N ILE A 128 -21.39 -2.72 14.91
CA ILE A 128 -21.34 -4.18 15.09
C ILE A 128 -22.70 -4.76 14.69
N ARG A 129 -23.79 -4.20 15.21
CA ARG A 129 -25.16 -4.54 14.86
C ARG A 129 -25.45 -4.28 13.39
N PHE A 130 -24.99 -3.16 12.85
CA PHE A 130 -25.13 -2.88 11.43
C PHE A 130 -24.45 -3.96 10.57
N LYS A 131 -23.15 -4.22 10.78
CA LYS A 131 -22.39 -5.23 10.03
C LYS A 131 -23.01 -6.62 10.18
N THR A 132 -23.43 -6.98 11.38
CA THR A 132 -24.07 -8.27 11.66
C THR A 132 -25.39 -8.42 10.90
N ASN A 133 -26.26 -7.41 10.94
CA ASN A 133 -27.57 -7.46 10.27
C ASN A 133 -27.44 -7.49 8.74
N ILE A 134 -26.49 -6.75 8.19
CA ILE A 134 -26.27 -6.71 6.73
C ILE A 134 -25.63 -8.01 6.25
N LEU A 135 -24.57 -8.48 6.90
CA LEU A 135 -23.76 -9.60 6.41
C LEU A 135 -24.35 -10.97 6.76
N LEU A 136 -25.18 -11.08 7.81
CA LEU A 136 -25.85 -12.35 8.15
C LEU A 136 -27.15 -12.58 7.37
N LYS A 137 -27.76 -11.56 6.76
CA LYS A 137 -29.02 -11.71 6.00
C LYS A 137 -28.94 -12.78 4.91
N ASP A 138 -27.76 -12.93 4.29
CA ASP A 138 -27.55 -13.87 3.18
C ASP A 138 -26.81 -15.17 3.58
N SER A 139 -26.40 -15.32 4.84
CA SER A 139 -25.48 -16.40 5.25
C SER A 139 -25.60 -16.86 6.71
N ALA A 140 -26.76 -16.63 7.35
CA ALA A 140 -26.98 -16.83 8.79
C ALA A 140 -26.56 -18.22 9.35
N ASN A 141 -26.53 -19.27 8.52
CA ASN A 141 -26.20 -20.64 8.93
C ASN A 141 -24.84 -21.16 8.39
N ASP A 142 -24.04 -20.35 7.70
CA ASP A 142 -22.71 -20.77 7.24
C ASP A 142 -21.64 -20.41 8.29
N PRO A 143 -20.97 -21.40 8.92
CA PRO A 143 -19.90 -21.15 9.87
C PRO A 143 -18.72 -20.34 9.29
N ILE A 144 -18.40 -20.52 8.01
CA ILE A 144 -17.30 -19.82 7.33
C ILE A 144 -17.68 -18.35 7.12
N ALA A 145 -18.90 -18.09 6.66
CA ALA A 145 -19.40 -16.73 6.52
C ALA A 145 -19.44 -16.00 7.88
N ARG A 146 -19.89 -16.68 8.93
CA ARG A 146 -19.88 -16.13 10.30
C ARG A 146 -18.47 -15.79 10.77
N ALA A 147 -17.49 -16.65 10.50
CA ALA A 147 -16.09 -16.38 10.83
C ALA A 147 -15.54 -15.13 10.11
N ARG A 148 -15.86 -14.95 8.82
CA ARG A 148 -15.48 -13.75 8.05
C ARG A 148 -16.08 -12.47 8.63
N ILE A 149 -17.33 -12.51 9.08
CA ILE A 149 -18.01 -11.37 9.70
C ILE A 149 -17.35 -11.00 11.03
N ILE A 150 -17.01 -12.00 11.85
CA ILE A 150 -16.27 -11.79 13.10
C ILE A 150 -14.93 -11.12 12.80
N GLN A 151 -14.19 -11.58 11.78
CA GLN A 151 -12.92 -10.97 11.37
C GLN A 151 -13.08 -9.51 10.94
N ASP A 152 -14.08 -9.19 10.10
CA ASP A 152 -14.36 -7.82 9.66
C ASP A 152 -14.77 -6.87 10.81
N ILE A 153 -15.49 -7.39 11.81
CA ILE A 153 -15.82 -6.62 13.02
C ILE A 153 -14.58 -6.41 13.91
N VAL A 154 -13.75 -7.43 14.07
CA VAL A 154 -12.48 -7.35 14.80
C VAL A 154 -11.55 -6.31 14.17
N GLU A 155 -11.48 -6.27 12.84
CA GLU A 155 -10.71 -5.25 12.11
C GLU A 155 -11.21 -3.83 12.41
N SER A 156 -12.54 -3.60 12.41
CA SER A 156 -13.11 -2.30 12.81
C SER A 156 -12.81 -1.94 14.26
N ILE A 157 -12.95 -2.89 15.20
CA ILE A 157 -12.66 -2.68 16.62
C ILE A 157 -11.18 -2.33 16.83
N ALA A 158 -10.26 -2.92 16.07
CA ALA A 158 -8.83 -2.65 16.17
C ALA A 158 -8.45 -1.22 15.73
N LEU A 159 -9.24 -0.58 14.88
CA LEU A 159 -9.02 0.82 14.48
C LEU A 159 -9.31 1.81 15.61
N ILE A 160 -10.16 1.45 16.58
CA ILE A 160 -10.56 2.34 17.67
C ILE A 160 -9.34 2.69 18.54
N PRO A 161 -8.97 3.98 18.67
CA PRO A 161 -7.77 4.38 19.39
C PRO A 161 -7.92 4.19 20.90
N ASN A 162 -9.07 4.56 21.47
CA ASN A 162 -9.32 4.48 22.90
C ASN A 162 -9.49 3.02 23.38
N GLU A 163 -8.68 2.62 24.35
CA GLU A 163 -8.64 1.25 24.87
C GLU A 163 -9.90 0.84 25.63
N ILE A 164 -10.48 1.75 26.42
CA ILE A 164 -11.69 1.48 27.20
C ILE A 164 -12.87 1.27 26.26
N ILE A 165 -13.05 2.17 25.28
CA ILE A 165 -14.11 2.07 24.28
C ILE A 165 -13.96 0.76 23.48
N ARG A 166 -12.73 0.41 23.11
CA ARG A 166 -12.43 -0.85 22.41
C ARG A 166 -12.83 -2.07 23.26
N SER A 167 -12.51 -2.07 24.56
CA SER A 167 -12.90 -3.15 25.48
C SER A 167 -14.41 -3.31 25.57
N GLU A 168 -15.16 -2.22 25.65
CA GLU A 168 -16.63 -2.27 25.68
C GLU A 168 -17.21 -2.83 24.37
N TYR A 169 -16.66 -2.46 23.22
CA TYR A 169 -17.08 -3.04 21.94
C TYR A 169 -16.73 -4.52 21.80
N ILE A 170 -15.60 -4.98 22.34
CA ILE A 170 -15.24 -6.41 22.36
C ILE A 170 -16.28 -7.20 23.16
N LYS A 171 -16.68 -6.69 24.32
CA LYS A 171 -17.72 -7.29 25.16
C LYS A 171 -19.08 -7.32 24.46
N ALA A 172 -19.47 -6.22 23.81
CA ALA A 172 -20.70 -6.17 23.02
C ALA A 172 -20.68 -7.18 21.85
N CYS A 173 -19.56 -7.27 21.13
CA CYS A 173 -19.33 -8.23 20.05
C CYS A 173 -19.44 -9.68 20.54
N SER A 174 -18.83 -10.00 21.68
CA SER A 174 -18.90 -11.33 22.30
C SER A 174 -20.35 -11.75 22.58
N HIS A 175 -21.16 -10.86 23.16
CA HIS A 175 -22.55 -11.13 23.46
C HIS A 175 -23.40 -11.32 22.19
N GLN A 176 -23.24 -10.43 21.21
CA GLN A 176 -24.04 -10.43 19.99
C GLN A 176 -23.72 -11.62 19.07
N LEU A 177 -22.44 -11.95 18.92
CA LEU A 177 -21.97 -13.03 18.06
C LEU A 177 -21.77 -14.36 18.80
N GLN A 178 -22.07 -14.43 20.10
CA GLN A 178 -21.91 -15.62 20.95
C GLN A 178 -20.52 -16.27 20.83
N THR A 179 -19.48 -15.43 20.78
CA THR A 179 -18.08 -15.84 20.67
C THR A 179 -17.38 -15.57 21.99
N ARG A 180 -16.42 -16.41 22.38
CA ARG A 180 -15.65 -16.21 23.61
C ARG A 180 -14.86 -14.89 23.54
N GLU A 181 -15.03 -14.06 24.56
CA GLU A 181 -14.38 -12.74 24.67
C GLU A 181 -12.85 -12.83 24.58
N GLU A 182 -12.25 -13.85 25.21
CA GLU A 182 -10.80 -14.07 25.18
C GLU A 182 -10.23 -14.27 23.76
N LEU A 183 -10.98 -14.92 22.87
CA LEU A 183 -10.57 -15.09 21.48
C LEU A 183 -10.60 -13.75 20.74
N LEU A 184 -11.65 -12.96 20.94
CA LEU A 184 -11.76 -11.62 20.35
C LEU A 184 -10.66 -10.69 20.85
N LEU A 185 -10.31 -10.74 22.14
CA LEU A 185 -9.20 -9.98 22.71
C LEU A 185 -7.86 -10.31 22.04
N LYS A 186 -7.56 -11.60 21.84
CA LYS A 186 -6.33 -12.06 21.17
C LYS A 186 -6.28 -11.57 19.72
N GLU A 187 -7.37 -11.75 18.97
CA GLU A 187 -7.44 -11.33 17.57
C GLU A 187 -7.33 -9.81 17.40
N VAL A 188 -8.04 -9.02 18.23
CA VAL A 188 -7.92 -7.55 18.23
C VAL A 188 -6.49 -7.12 18.56
N SER A 189 -5.85 -7.76 19.55
CA SER A 189 -4.46 -7.44 19.93
C SER A 189 -3.48 -7.74 18.80
N LYS A 190 -3.64 -8.88 18.12
CA LYS A 190 -2.86 -9.24 16.94
C LYS A 190 -3.03 -8.21 15.82
N LYS A 191 -4.27 -7.81 15.50
CA LYS A 191 -4.54 -6.77 14.50
C LYS A 191 -3.97 -5.40 14.87
N ARG A 192 -4.01 -5.03 16.15
CA ARG A 192 -3.38 -3.81 16.65
C ARG A 192 -1.86 -3.81 16.45
N TYR A 193 -1.22 -4.95 16.70
CA TYR A 193 0.21 -5.10 16.45
C TYR A 193 0.52 -4.94 14.95
N GLU A 194 -0.20 -5.64 14.08
CA GLU A 194 -0.06 -5.51 12.61
C GLU A 194 -0.24 -4.05 12.13
N LEU A 195 -1.24 -3.33 12.66
CA LEU A 195 -1.47 -1.92 12.35
C LEU A 195 -0.35 -1.00 12.86
N ALA A 196 0.17 -1.26 14.06
CA ALA A 196 1.25 -0.47 14.66
C ALA A 196 2.55 -0.63 13.86
N GLU A 197 2.89 -1.86 13.45
CA GLU A 197 4.04 -2.14 12.60
C GLU A 197 3.91 -1.45 11.24
N ARG A 198 2.75 -1.58 10.58
CA ARG A 198 2.47 -0.89 9.31
C ARG A 198 2.59 0.63 9.43
N ASN A 199 2.12 1.21 10.53
CA ASN A 199 2.21 2.65 10.77
C ASN A 199 3.65 3.11 11.11
N ARG A 200 4.44 2.28 11.79
CA ARG A 200 5.88 2.51 11.99
C ARG A 200 6.61 2.54 10.66
N GLN A 201 6.37 1.56 9.79
CA GLN A 201 6.95 1.47 8.46
C GLN A 201 6.61 2.71 7.61
N LYS A 202 5.34 3.13 7.57
CA LYS A 202 4.91 4.36 6.87
C LYS A 202 5.63 5.61 7.38
N ARG A 203 5.71 5.79 8.70
CA ARG A 203 6.41 6.96 9.29
C ARG A 203 7.91 6.96 9.01
N ASN A 204 8.54 5.79 9.03
CA ASN A 204 9.97 5.67 8.71
C ASN A 204 10.22 5.99 7.24
N TYR A 205 9.33 5.56 6.34
CA TYR A 205 9.38 5.88 4.92
C TYR A 205 9.18 7.38 4.63
N GLU A 206 8.17 8.02 5.24
CA GLU A 206 7.89 9.46 5.06
C GLU A 206 9.04 10.34 5.56
N LYS A 207 9.68 9.97 6.68
CA LYS A 207 10.88 10.67 7.18
C LYS A 207 12.05 10.55 6.20
N HIS A 208 12.28 9.37 5.65
CA HIS A 208 13.34 9.14 4.66
C HIS A 208 13.11 9.97 3.37
N GLN A 209 11.85 10.11 2.93
CA GLN A 209 11.52 10.97 1.79
C GLN A 209 11.72 12.47 2.08
N GLN A 210 11.38 12.95 3.28
CA GLN A 210 11.61 14.35 3.66
C GLN A 210 13.10 14.70 3.77
N GLU A 211 13.93 13.78 4.25
CA GLU A 211 15.38 13.95 4.33
C GLU A 211 16.05 13.97 2.94
N LEU A 212 15.54 13.20 1.98
CA LEU A 212 15.96 13.24 0.58
C LEU A 212 15.49 14.51 -0.16
N GLY A 213 14.32 15.05 0.20
CA GLY A 213 13.77 16.29 -0.38
C GLY A 213 14.44 17.58 0.11
N ALA A 214 15.05 17.57 1.30
CA ALA A 214 15.76 18.71 1.87
C ALA A 214 17.15 18.99 1.24
N GLN A 215 17.62 18.11 0.34
CA GLN A 215 18.89 18.25 -0.38
C GLN A 215 18.70 18.69 -1.84
N GLN A 216 17.83 19.66 -2.11
CA GLN A 216 17.89 20.36 -3.38
C GLN A 216 19.07 21.35 -3.37
N PRO A 217 19.96 21.34 -4.37
CA PRO A 217 20.98 22.38 -4.49
C PRO A 217 20.30 23.75 -4.69
N PRO A 218 20.89 24.85 -4.19
CA PRO A 218 20.31 26.17 -4.36
C PRO A 218 20.06 26.46 -5.84
N SER A 219 18.87 26.96 -6.13
CA SER A 219 18.52 27.52 -7.44
C SER A 219 19.50 28.64 -7.76
N TYR A 220 20.37 28.42 -8.74
CA TYR A 220 21.14 29.49 -9.36
C TYR A 220 20.17 30.35 -10.18
N THR A 221 19.66 31.42 -9.58
CA THR A 221 19.17 32.56 -10.36
C THR A 221 20.39 33.20 -11.00
N ASN A 222 20.53 33.09 -12.32
CA ASN A 222 21.47 33.89 -13.11
C ASN A 222 20.89 35.31 -13.28
N PRO A 223 21.49 36.36 -12.71
CA PRO A 223 21.21 37.73 -13.10
C PRO A 223 22.36 38.21 -13.99
N GLU A 224 22.13 38.25 -15.30
CA GLU A 224 22.79 39.13 -16.29
C GLU A 224 22.68 38.51 -17.69
N ALA A 225 21.61 38.90 -18.39
CA ALA A 225 21.64 39.06 -19.82
C ALA A 225 22.01 40.51 -20.10
N GLU A 226 23.11 40.76 -20.82
CA GLU A 226 23.28 41.79 -21.86
C GLU A 226 24.77 41.97 -22.27
N ALA A 227 24.96 42.26 -23.57
CA ALA A 227 26.19 42.78 -24.24
C ALA A 227 27.08 41.76 -25.02
N PRO A 228 27.71 42.17 -26.16
CA PRO A 228 27.52 41.53 -27.46
C PRO A 228 28.75 40.77 -28.00
N VAL A 229 28.49 39.94 -28.99
CA VAL A 229 29.46 39.06 -29.67
C VAL A 229 30.44 39.89 -30.52
N SER A 230 31.74 39.77 -30.26
CA SER A 230 32.81 40.40 -31.06
C SER A 230 33.10 39.65 -32.36
N GLU A 231 33.27 40.41 -33.43
CA GLU A 231 33.45 40.04 -34.85
C GLU A 231 34.69 39.16 -35.15
N ASP A 232 35.57 38.96 -34.17
CA ASP A 232 36.79 38.17 -34.30
C ASP A 232 36.56 36.64 -34.31
N LEU A 233 35.41 36.16 -33.80
CA LEU A 233 35.09 34.74 -33.73
C LEU A 233 34.61 34.15 -35.07
N LEU A 234 34.14 34.97 -36.01
CA LEU A 234 33.65 34.53 -37.31
C LEU A 234 34.78 34.27 -38.32
N ARG A 235 35.96 34.86 -38.10
CA ARG A 235 37.10 34.77 -39.02
C ARG A 235 37.96 33.51 -38.84
N ALA A 236 37.78 32.80 -37.73
CA ALA A 236 38.52 31.57 -37.42
C ALA A 236 37.91 30.30 -38.03
N MET A 237 36.73 30.38 -38.67
CA MET A 237 36.02 29.21 -39.23
C MET A 237 36.36 28.88 -40.69
N THR A 238 37.28 29.61 -41.33
CA THR A 238 37.69 29.35 -42.72
C THR A 238 39.18 29.06 -42.81
N GLN A 239 39.58 27.85 -42.44
CA GLN A 239 40.73 27.11 -42.99
C GLN A 239 40.85 25.75 -42.29
N ALA A 240 40.45 24.69 -42.98
CA ALA A 240 41.02 23.35 -42.76
C ALA A 240 42.33 23.28 -43.56
N PRO A 241 43.39 22.62 -43.07
CA PRO A 241 43.46 21.16 -43.25
C PRO A 241 44.17 20.35 -42.14
N ASP A 242 43.76 19.08 -42.11
CA ASP A 242 44.54 17.85 -41.94
C ASP A 242 45.34 17.48 -40.67
N GLN A 243 44.95 16.28 -40.22
CA GLN A 243 45.73 15.17 -39.65
C GLN A 243 45.97 15.06 -38.13
N GLU A 244 45.34 13.98 -37.63
CA GLU A 244 45.86 12.98 -36.67
C GLU A 244 46.10 13.39 -35.22
N GLN A 245 45.14 13.04 -34.34
CA GLN A 245 45.33 11.98 -33.34
C GLN A 245 44.00 11.70 -32.61
N LYS A 246 43.54 10.44 -32.67
CA LYS A 246 42.34 9.94 -31.99
C LYS A 246 42.60 9.81 -30.48
N PRO A 247 41.76 10.38 -29.59
CA PRO A 247 41.64 9.88 -28.24
C PRO A 247 40.86 8.55 -28.27
N VAL A 248 41.39 7.59 -27.52
CA VAL A 248 40.89 6.23 -27.33
C VAL A 248 39.37 6.23 -27.10
N SER A 249 38.67 5.58 -28.03
CA SER A 249 37.26 5.27 -27.94
C SER A 249 37.02 4.35 -26.74
N GLN A 250 36.36 4.87 -25.70
CA GLN A 250 35.64 4.04 -24.74
C GLN A 250 34.58 3.24 -25.51
N PRO A 251 34.44 1.92 -25.27
CA PRO A 251 33.45 1.12 -25.95
C PRO A 251 32.05 1.64 -25.62
N LYS A 252 31.25 1.88 -26.66
CA LYS A 252 29.81 2.17 -26.56
C LYS A 252 29.20 1.09 -25.66
N LYS A 253 28.66 1.46 -24.49
CA LYS A 253 27.88 0.55 -23.65
C LYS A 253 26.72 0.02 -24.51
N GLN A 254 26.78 -1.26 -24.84
CA GLN A 254 25.66 -2.02 -25.41
C GLN A 254 24.44 -1.84 -24.50
N GLY A 255 23.25 -1.73 -25.09
CA GLY A 255 22.02 -1.53 -24.32
C GLY A 255 21.86 -2.65 -23.29
N ARG A 256 21.87 -2.30 -22.00
CA ARG A 256 21.62 -3.26 -20.91
C ARG A 256 20.23 -3.84 -21.06
N ASP A 257 20.09 -5.14 -20.83
CA ASP A 257 18.78 -5.79 -20.84
C ASP A 257 17.91 -5.14 -19.75
N PRO A 258 16.70 -4.66 -20.07
CA PRO A 258 15.82 -4.06 -19.08
C PRO A 258 15.43 -4.97 -17.91
N LEU A 259 15.59 -6.30 -18.02
CA LEU A 259 15.29 -7.26 -16.95
C LEU A 259 16.49 -7.51 -16.03
N GLU A 260 17.71 -7.22 -16.48
CA GLU A 260 18.96 -7.55 -15.77
C GLU A 260 18.98 -6.99 -14.34
N ALA A 261 18.47 -5.77 -14.15
CA ALA A 261 18.43 -5.13 -12.84
C ALA A 261 17.49 -5.83 -11.85
N TYR A 262 16.37 -6.39 -12.34
CA TYR A 262 15.38 -7.09 -11.51
C TYR A 262 15.86 -8.51 -11.17
N GLU A 263 16.45 -9.20 -12.15
CA GLU A 263 17.10 -10.50 -11.94
C GLU A 263 18.26 -10.39 -10.93
N LYS A 264 19.05 -9.33 -11.03
CA LYS A 264 20.14 -9.05 -10.09
C LYS A 264 19.64 -8.86 -8.66
N ASN A 265 18.50 -8.19 -8.45
CA ASN A 265 17.93 -7.98 -7.12
C ASN A 265 17.50 -9.31 -6.47
N LEU A 266 16.87 -10.21 -7.23
CA LEU A 266 16.51 -11.53 -6.71
C LEU A 266 17.73 -12.41 -6.45
N LEU A 267 18.70 -12.42 -7.37
CA LEU A 267 19.94 -13.14 -7.16
C LEU A 267 20.69 -12.63 -5.92
N LYS A 268 20.66 -11.31 -5.65
CA LYS A 268 21.20 -10.73 -4.41
C LYS A 268 20.56 -11.36 -3.17
N MET A 269 19.23 -11.49 -3.15
CA MET A 269 18.51 -12.08 -2.01
C MET A 269 18.90 -13.55 -1.81
N VAL A 270 19.02 -14.31 -2.90
CA VAL A 270 19.47 -15.71 -2.84
C VAL A 270 20.90 -15.82 -2.33
N VAL A 271 21.83 -15.05 -2.88
CA VAL A 271 23.25 -15.14 -2.50
C VAL A 271 23.47 -14.69 -1.06
N ARG A 272 22.79 -13.64 -0.59
CA ARG A 272 22.99 -13.10 0.77
C ARG A 272 22.20 -13.83 1.85
N TYR A 273 21.00 -14.31 1.51
CA TYR A 273 20.02 -14.74 2.51
C TYR A 273 19.28 -16.02 2.13
N GLY A 274 19.70 -16.75 1.10
CA GLY A 274 18.95 -17.90 0.57
C GLY A 274 18.70 -19.01 1.60
N GLU A 275 19.60 -19.18 2.56
CA GLU A 275 19.47 -20.14 3.67
C GLU A 275 18.55 -19.66 4.81
N ARG A 276 18.22 -18.37 4.85
CA ARG A 276 17.41 -17.80 5.93
C ARG A 276 15.96 -18.22 5.79
N VAL A 277 15.33 -18.48 6.93
CA VAL A 277 13.92 -18.84 7.02
C VAL A 277 13.07 -17.60 6.79
N LEU A 278 12.16 -17.69 5.80
CA LEU A 278 11.25 -16.62 5.43
C LEU A 278 9.88 -16.80 6.11
N TYR A 279 9.38 -18.04 6.14
CA TYR A 279 8.13 -18.42 6.82
C TYR A 279 8.39 -19.61 7.73
N GLN A 280 7.89 -19.54 8.96
CA GLN A 280 7.96 -20.64 9.91
C GLN A 280 6.61 -20.77 10.63
N ASP A 281 6.01 -21.95 10.54
CA ASP A 281 4.83 -22.36 11.29
C ASP A 281 5.12 -23.71 12.00
N GLU A 282 4.18 -24.22 12.81
CA GLU A 282 4.37 -25.45 13.61
C GLU A 282 4.74 -26.70 12.77
N GLU A 283 4.38 -26.74 11.48
CA GLU A 283 4.59 -27.90 10.59
C GLU A 283 5.50 -27.61 9.38
N THR A 284 5.79 -26.35 9.05
CA THR A 284 6.53 -25.98 7.83
C THR A 284 7.54 -24.86 8.05
N CYS A 285 8.71 -25.01 7.43
CA CYS A 285 9.78 -24.02 7.42
C CYS A 285 10.18 -23.79 5.96
N ILE A 286 10.04 -22.57 5.47
CA ILE A 286 10.34 -22.21 4.07
C ILE A 286 11.46 -21.18 4.07
N SER A 287 12.57 -21.50 3.41
CA SER A 287 13.70 -20.58 3.23
C SER A 287 13.44 -19.55 2.12
N VAL A 288 14.22 -18.48 2.10
CA VAL A 288 14.20 -17.48 1.01
C VAL A 288 14.41 -18.15 -0.35
N LEU A 289 15.38 -19.06 -0.45
CA LEU A 289 15.68 -19.78 -1.68
C LEU A 289 14.51 -20.67 -2.12
N GLN A 290 13.89 -21.39 -1.18
CA GLN A 290 12.74 -22.25 -1.45
C GLN A 290 11.52 -21.45 -1.90
N PHE A 291 11.25 -20.31 -1.26
CA PHE A 291 10.15 -19.42 -1.63
C PHE A 291 10.35 -18.80 -3.02
N ILE A 292 11.55 -18.30 -3.33
CA ILE A 292 11.87 -17.77 -4.66
C ILE A 292 11.73 -18.87 -5.73
N LYS A 293 12.19 -20.09 -5.43
CA LYS A 293 12.06 -21.23 -6.34
C LYS A 293 10.60 -21.51 -6.66
N SER A 294 9.75 -21.72 -5.65
CA SER A 294 8.33 -22.06 -5.87
C SER A 294 7.61 -20.98 -6.66
N GLU A 295 7.80 -19.71 -6.29
CA GLU A 295 7.14 -18.57 -6.94
C GLU A 295 7.53 -18.37 -8.40
N LEU A 296 8.76 -18.71 -8.79
CA LEU A 296 9.23 -18.61 -10.18
C LEU A 296 8.86 -19.85 -10.99
N GLU A 297 8.87 -21.04 -10.39
CA GLU A 297 8.47 -22.30 -11.04
C GLU A 297 6.97 -22.32 -11.35
N ASP A 298 6.12 -21.83 -10.43
CA ASP A 298 4.66 -21.73 -10.62
C ASP A 298 4.30 -20.91 -11.88
N ASP A 299 5.07 -19.85 -12.15
CA ASP A 299 4.89 -18.98 -13.32
C ASP A 299 5.79 -19.33 -14.52
N GLN A 300 6.58 -20.42 -14.44
CA GLN A 300 7.54 -20.86 -15.46
C GLN A 300 8.54 -19.76 -15.88
N ILE A 301 9.00 -18.96 -14.92
CA ILE A 301 9.92 -17.84 -15.14
C ILE A 301 11.36 -18.32 -15.05
N VAL A 302 12.13 -18.10 -16.11
CA VAL A 302 13.57 -18.37 -16.16
C VAL A 302 14.32 -17.07 -16.39
N PHE A 303 15.42 -16.86 -15.67
CA PHE A 303 16.25 -15.67 -15.82
C PHE A 303 16.82 -15.59 -17.24
N ARG A 304 16.76 -14.43 -17.86
CA ARG A 304 17.28 -14.16 -19.20
C ARG A 304 18.80 -13.99 -19.18
N HIS A 305 19.35 -13.38 -18.13
CA HIS A 305 20.80 -13.25 -18.00
C HIS A 305 21.44 -14.62 -17.76
N PRO A 306 22.34 -15.08 -18.67
CA PRO A 306 22.81 -16.48 -18.67
C PRO A 306 23.55 -16.84 -17.38
N VAL A 307 24.41 -15.94 -16.88
CA VAL A 307 25.17 -16.20 -15.66
C VAL A 307 24.29 -16.22 -14.41
N TYR A 308 23.26 -15.37 -14.37
CA TYR A 308 22.34 -15.35 -13.21
C TYR A 308 21.45 -16.59 -13.21
N ARG A 309 21.01 -17.04 -14.39
CA ARG A 309 20.27 -18.29 -14.56
C ARG A 309 21.09 -19.48 -14.06
N ASP A 310 22.33 -19.61 -14.50
CA ASP A 310 23.19 -20.73 -14.09
C ASP A 310 23.42 -20.71 -12.57
N MET A 311 23.65 -19.53 -11.96
CA MET A 311 23.79 -19.39 -10.51
C MET A 311 22.51 -19.79 -9.75
N MET A 312 21.33 -19.37 -10.23
CA MET A 312 20.05 -19.76 -9.62
C MET A 312 19.83 -21.27 -9.71
N GLN A 313 20.15 -21.87 -10.86
CA GLN A 313 20.03 -23.31 -11.08
C GLN A 313 20.95 -24.09 -10.12
N GLU A 314 22.21 -23.69 -9.99
CA GLU A 314 23.13 -24.31 -9.04
C GLU A 314 22.67 -24.14 -7.58
N ALA A 315 22.08 -22.99 -7.21
CA ALA A 315 21.50 -22.81 -5.89
C ALA A 315 20.32 -23.77 -5.64
N TYR A 316 19.44 -23.96 -6.64
CA TYR A 316 18.29 -24.86 -6.53
C TYR A 316 18.68 -26.34 -6.42
N GLU A 317 19.80 -26.74 -7.01
CA GLU A 317 20.33 -28.11 -6.91
C GLU A 317 20.88 -28.42 -5.51
N GLN A 318 21.30 -27.40 -4.75
CA GLN A 318 21.83 -27.53 -3.39
C GLN A 318 20.76 -27.37 -2.31
N LEU A 319 19.48 -27.26 -2.67
CA LEU A 319 18.38 -26.98 -1.74
C LEU A 319 18.11 -28.12 -0.76
N GLU A 320 18.50 -29.35 -1.11
CA GLU A 320 18.40 -30.53 -0.25
C GLU A 320 19.53 -30.62 0.80
N ASP A 321 20.60 -29.82 0.66
CA ASP A 321 21.70 -29.78 1.62
C ASP A 321 21.43 -28.73 2.72
N GLU A 322 21.10 -29.19 3.94
CA GLU A 322 20.84 -28.32 5.10
C GLU A 322 22.07 -27.48 5.52
N ALA A 323 23.29 -27.86 5.10
CA ALA A 323 24.50 -27.09 5.38
C ALA A 323 24.83 -26.07 4.28
N PHE A 324 24.01 -25.97 3.23
CA PHE A 324 24.23 -25.07 2.12
C PHE A 324 24.04 -23.61 2.52
N ILE A 325 25.11 -22.81 2.34
CA ILE A 325 25.09 -21.36 2.54
C ILE A 325 25.49 -20.71 1.21
N PRO A 326 24.54 -20.13 0.46
CA PRO A 326 24.77 -19.56 -0.87
C PRO A 326 25.95 -18.57 -0.90
N GLU A 327 26.04 -17.69 0.10
CA GLU A 327 27.09 -16.67 0.20
C GLU A 327 28.49 -17.29 0.12
N ARG A 328 28.73 -18.32 0.95
CA ARG A 328 30.03 -19.01 1.05
C ARG A 328 30.31 -19.87 -0.16
N TYR A 329 29.28 -20.52 -0.69
CA TYR A 329 29.38 -21.38 -1.86
C TYR A 329 29.81 -20.57 -3.09
N PHE A 330 29.10 -19.48 -3.40
CA PHE A 330 29.37 -18.70 -4.60
C PHE A 330 30.67 -17.89 -4.52
N LEU A 331 31.08 -17.43 -3.33
CA LEU A 331 32.38 -16.75 -3.14
C LEU A 331 33.59 -17.66 -3.40
N ARG A 332 33.44 -18.97 -3.21
CA ARG A 332 34.50 -19.97 -3.39
C ARG A 332 34.29 -20.80 -4.67
N HIS A 333 33.42 -20.33 -5.56
CA HIS A 333 33.01 -21.08 -6.72
C HIS A 333 34.19 -21.26 -7.70
N HIS A 334 34.25 -22.43 -8.34
CA HIS A 334 35.31 -22.74 -9.30
C HIS A 334 35.26 -21.83 -10.54
N ARG A 335 34.07 -21.34 -10.91
CA ARG A 335 33.91 -20.34 -11.97
C ARG A 335 34.19 -18.93 -11.44
N ASN A 336 35.06 -18.22 -12.14
CA ASN A 336 35.50 -16.87 -11.76
C ASN A 336 34.37 -15.81 -11.90
N ASP A 337 33.53 -15.94 -12.92
CA ASP A 337 32.36 -15.08 -13.15
C ASP A 337 31.37 -15.12 -11.98
N PHE A 338 31.11 -16.31 -11.43
CA PHE A 338 30.22 -16.50 -10.26
C PHE A 338 30.81 -15.84 -9.01
N SER A 339 32.10 -16.07 -8.76
CA SER A 339 32.79 -15.50 -7.60
C SER A 339 32.82 -13.97 -7.65
N MET A 340 33.06 -13.37 -8.82
CA MET A 340 33.02 -11.91 -9.00
C MET A 340 31.62 -11.33 -8.79
N ILE A 341 30.58 -11.95 -9.37
CA ILE A 341 29.20 -11.50 -9.21
C ILE A 341 28.78 -11.64 -7.75
N ALA A 342 29.06 -12.78 -7.10
CA ALA A 342 28.76 -12.97 -5.69
C ALA A 342 29.45 -11.92 -4.81
N ALA A 343 30.74 -11.64 -5.05
CA ALA A 343 31.44 -10.56 -4.37
C ALA A 343 30.74 -9.20 -4.58
N GLU A 344 30.34 -8.87 -5.81
CA GLU A 344 29.60 -7.63 -6.09
C GLU A 344 28.25 -7.56 -5.36
N LEU A 345 27.51 -8.67 -5.30
CA LEU A 345 26.20 -8.76 -4.65
C LEU A 345 26.28 -8.69 -3.13
N ILE A 346 27.38 -9.17 -2.55
CA ILE A 346 27.63 -9.16 -1.11
C ILE A 346 28.16 -7.79 -0.66
N THR A 347 28.94 -7.10 -1.48
CA THR A 347 29.49 -5.79 -1.12
C THR A 347 28.37 -4.76 -0.92
N GLU A 348 28.21 -4.27 0.31
CA GLU A 348 27.34 -3.13 0.59
C GLU A 348 27.99 -1.84 0.07
N ARG A 349 27.31 -1.13 -0.83
CA ARG A 349 27.81 0.12 -1.43
C ARG A 349 27.96 1.27 -0.40
N TYR A 350 27.42 1.10 0.81
CA TYR A 350 27.49 2.07 1.91
C TYR A 350 27.66 1.36 3.25
N GLU A 351 28.82 1.51 3.88
CA GLU A 351 29.02 1.10 5.28
C GLU A 351 28.58 2.22 6.24
N LEU A 352 27.79 1.88 7.26
CA LEU A 352 27.45 2.82 8.34
C LEU A 352 28.72 3.28 9.08
N SER A 353 28.77 4.57 9.41
CA SER A 353 29.85 5.18 10.19
C SER A 353 30.09 4.43 11.51
N LYS A 354 31.37 4.25 11.88
CA LYS A 354 31.83 3.54 13.08
C LYS A 354 31.26 4.08 14.40
N ILE A 355 30.63 5.27 14.39
CA ILE A 355 29.94 5.86 15.55
C ILE A 355 28.73 5.00 16.00
N TYR A 356 28.18 4.16 15.12
CA TYR A 356 27.05 3.28 15.44
C TYR A 356 27.45 1.82 15.74
N ARG A 357 28.76 1.54 15.90
CA ARG A 357 29.27 0.17 16.19
C ARG A 357 29.73 -0.05 17.63
N SER A 358 29.86 0.97 18.47
CA SER A 358 30.39 0.76 19.83
C SER A 358 29.27 0.54 20.84
N ASP A 359 29.17 -0.69 21.32
CA ASP A 359 28.72 -0.95 22.69
C ASP A 359 29.63 -0.14 23.63
N ILE A 360 29.11 0.94 24.21
CA ILE A 360 29.79 1.66 25.29
C ILE A 360 29.62 0.77 26.54
N GLN A 361 30.65 -0.01 26.85
CA GLN A 361 30.80 -0.61 28.18
C GLN A 361 31.61 0.37 29.04
N ASP A 362 30.95 0.96 30.04
CA ASP A 362 31.65 1.70 31.08
C ASP A 362 32.25 0.71 32.10
N GLU A 363 33.49 0.98 32.54
CA GLU A 363 34.31 0.13 33.43
C GLU A 363 33.72 -0.12 34.85
N ASN A 364 32.51 0.37 35.16
CA ASN A 364 31.87 0.23 36.47
C ASN A 364 30.49 -0.47 36.46
N GLY A 365 30.11 -1.14 35.36
CA GLY A 365 28.98 -2.08 35.36
C GLY A 365 27.62 -1.47 35.74
N THR A 366 27.44 -0.15 35.59
CA THR A 366 26.16 0.52 35.84
C THR A 366 25.71 1.20 34.55
N ALA A 367 24.66 0.67 33.94
CA ALA A 367 24.06 1.20 32.72
C ALA A 367 23.49 2.60 32.99
N SER A 368 24.23 3.63 32.55
CA SER A 368 23.71 4.99 32.49
C SER A 368 22.81 5.12 31.26
N SER A 369 21.51 5.26 31.50
CA SER A 369 20.49 5.50 30.50
C SER A 369 20.73 6.84 29.80
N THR A 370 21.34 6.78 28.63
CA THR A 370 21.10 7.75 27.55
C THR A 370 20.39 7.03 26.42
N ASN A 371 19.11 7.38 26.23
CA ASN A 371 18.13 6.76 25.34
C ASN A 371 18.43 6.99 23.85
N PHE A 372 19.53 6.41 23.34
CA PHE A 372 19.86 6.42 21.91
C PHE A 372 20.53 5.11 21.50
N THR A 373 19.82 3.99 21.65
CA THR A 373 20.13 2.75 20.95
C THR A 373 18.95 2.38 20.06
N GLN A 374 18.77 3.19 19.01
CA GLN A 374 17.97 2.81 17.85
C GLN A 374 18.69 1.62 17.21
N LYS A 375 18.19 0.41 17.46
CA LYS A 375 18.67 -0.80 16.81
C LYS A 375 18.39 -0.61 15.31
N VAL A 376 19.44 -0.38 14.52
CA VAL A 376 19.33 -0.23 13.07
C VAL A 376 18.82 -1.56 12.52
N GLU A 377 17.59 -1.59 12.03
CA GLU A 377 17.01 -2.75 11.35
C GLU A 377 17.88 -3.08 10.14
N LYS A 378 18.38 -4.31 10.08
CA LYS A 378 19.22 -4.78 8.97
C LYS A 378 18.32 -5.26 7.84
N GLU A 379 18.86 -5.31 6.61
CA GLU A 379 18.15 -5.90 5.46
C GLU A 379 17.71 -7.35 5.75
N GLU A 380 18.43 -8.06 6.64
CA GLU A 380 18.07 -9.37 7.21
C GLU A 380 16.72 -9.40 7.96
N ASP A 381 16.33 -8.30 8.61
CA ASP A 381 15.11 -8.23 9.42
C ASP A 381 13.84 -8.00 8.54
N LEU A 382 14.03 -7.64 7.27
CA LEU A 382 12.96 -7.25 6.34
C LEU A 382 12.79 -8.22 5.16
N LEU A 383 13.41 -9.40 5.21
CA LEU A 383 13.38 -10.37 4.11
C LEU A 383 11.96 -10.78 3.73
N PHE A 384 11.07 -10.90 4.72
CA PHE A 384 9.65 -11.19 4.55
C PHE A 384 8.94 -10.22 3.61
N GLU A 385 9.38 -8.96 3.56
CA GLU A 385 8.75 -7.92 2.74
C GLU A 385 9.50 -7.70 1.42
N ILE A 386 10.84 -7.73 1.47
CA ILE A 386 11.69 -7.43 0.31
C ILE A 386 11.62 -8.55 -0.72
N VAL A 387 11.63 -9.82 -0.29
CA VAL A 387 11.69 -10.97 -1.20
C VAL A 387 10.42 -11.06 -2.06
N PRO A 388 9.18 -11.11 -1.51
CA PRO A 388 7.97 -11.13 -2.34
C PRO A 388 7.86 -9.90 -3.24
N ARG A 389 8.31 -8.73 -2.76
CA ARG A 389 8.30 -7.50 -3.56
C ARG A 389 9.19 -7.61 -4.79
N TYR A 390 10.43 -8.08 -4.66
CA TYR A 390 11.33 -8.22 -5.81
C TYR A 390 10.82 -9.25 -6.83
N ILE A 391 10.16 -10.32 -6.36
CA ILE A 391 9.50 -11.29 -7.25
C ILE A 391 8.41 -10.57 -8.05
N MET A 392 7.55 -9.79 -7.38
CA MET A 392 6.48 -9.04 -8.02
C MET A 392 6.99 -7.98 -9.00
N GLU A 393 8.10 -7.29 -8.67
CA GLU A 393 8.73 -6.32 -9.57
C GLU A 393 9.25 -7.01 -10.86
N LEU A 394 9.87 -8.20 -10.75
CA LEU A 394 10.29 -8.99 -11.92
C LEU A 394 9.07 -9.45 -12.75
N LYS A 395 8.07 -10.06 -12.11
CA LYS A 395 6.84 -10.54 -12.77
C LYS A 395 6.13 -9.40 -13.52
N TYR A 396 6.03 -8.23 -12.90
CA TYR A 396 5.44 -7.04 -13.51
C TYR A 396 6.26 -6.52 -14.71
N ARG A 397 7.59 -6.56 -14.63
CA ARG A 397 8.46 -6.15 -15.74
C ARG A 397 8.30 -7.07 -16.95
N ILE A 398 8.21 -8.38 -16.74
CA ILE A 398 7.94 -9.39 -17.78
C ILE A 398 6.56 -9.15 -18.40
N LEU A 399 5.54 -8.91 -17.57
CA LEU A 399 4.19 -8.61 -18.03
C LEU A 399 4.15 -7.39 -18.96
N ARG A 400 4.84 -6.30 -18.61
CA ARG A 400 4.94 -5.10 -19.47
C ARG A 400 5.62 -5.37 -20.81
N GLU A 401 6.62 -6.26 -20.83
CA GLU A 401 7.26 -6.68 -22.08
C GLU A 401 6.28 -7.45 -22.97
N LYS A 402 5.56 -8.44 -22.42
CA LYS A 402 4.52 -9.18 -23.14
C LYS A 402 3.40 -8.28 -23.69
N ILE A 403 3.00 -7.25 -22.94
CA ILE A 403 2.03 -6.25 -23.43
C ILE A 403 2.59 -5.50 -24.64
N THR A 404 3.87 -5.12 -24.60
CA THR A 404 4.53 -4.42 -25.70
C THR A 404 4.62 -5.30 -26.93
N GLU A 405 5.00 -6.58 -26.76
CA GLU A 405 5.03 -7.59 -27.83
C GLU A 405 3.64 -7.81 -28.44
N ALA A 406 2.61 -7.98 -27.61
CA ALA A 406 1.23 -8.14 -28.08
C ALA A 406 0.77 -6.91 -28.90
N MET A 407 1.14 -5.69 -28.49
CA MET A 407 0.83 -4.48 -29.25
C MET A 407 1.55 -4.43 -30.61
N GLU A 408 2.79 -4.91 -30.68
CA GLU A 408 3.53 -5.02 -31.94
C GLU A 408 2.91 -6.06 -32.88
N GLN A 409 2.50 -7.22 -32.33
CA GLN A 409 1.83 -8.27 -33.10
C GLN A 409 0.46 -7.86 -33.62
N ILE A 410 -0.32 -7.06 -32.87
CA ILE A 410 -1.56 -6.46 -33.37
C ILE A 410 -1.27 -5.57 -34.59
N LYS A 411 -0.29 -4.67 -34.49
CA LYS A 411 0.09 -3.78 -35.61
C LYS A 411 0.58 -4.56 -36.84
N LEU A 412 1.32 -5.65 -36.63
CA LEU A 412 1.78 -6.52 -37.73
C LEU A 412 0.60 -7.26 -38.38
N SER A 413 -0.32 -7.79 -37.58
CA SER A 413 -1.50 -8.52 -38.07
C SER A 413 -2.45 -7.61 -38.86
N GLU A 414 -2.61 -6.34 -38.42
CA GLU A 414 -3.34 -5.30 -39.16
C GLU A 414 -2.71 -5.03 -40.55
N ARG A 415 -1.38 -4.91 -40.60
CA ARG A 415 -0.65 -4.68 -41.86
C ARG A 415 -0.72 -5.87 -42.82
N GLN A 416 -0.82 -7.08 -42.28
CA GLN A 416 -0.88 -8.32 -43.06
C GLN A 416 -2.31 -8.73 -43.43
N GLY A 417 -3.34 -8.05 -42.90
CA GLY A 417 -4.75 -8.38 -43.16
C GLY A 417 -5.20 -9.71 -42.56
N ASN A 418 -4.49 -10.24 -41.55
CA ASN A 418 -4.83 -11.50 -40.90
C ASN A 418 -5.82 -11.25 -39.75
N ASN A 419 -7.11 -11.30 -40.07
CA ASN A 419 -8.19 -10.99 -39.12
C ASN A 419 -8.26 -11.97 -37.93
N ASP A 420 -7.88 -13.24 -38.12
CA ASP A 420 -7.93 -14.26 -37.07
C ASP A 420 -6.80 -14.05 -36.04
N ALA A 421 -5.57 -13.81 -36.53
CA ALA A 421 -4.44 -13.50 -35.67
C ALA A 421 -4.67 -12.17 -34.92
N LEU A 422 -5.26 -11.17 -35.59
CA LEU A 422 -5.62 -9.90 -34.99
C LEU A 422 -6.60 -10.06 -33.83
N LEU A 423 -7.67 -10.85 -34.01
CA LEU A 423 -8.66 -11.10 -32.95
C LEU A 423 -8.02 -11.85 -31.77
N GLN A 424 -7.13 -12.81 -32.05
CA GLN A 424 -6.41 -13.56 -31.03
C GLN A 424 -5.49 -12.65 -30.20
N TRP A 425 -4.68 -11.81 -30.83
CA TRP A 425 -3.79 -10.88 -30.14
C TRP A 425 -4.55 -9.78 -29.40
N MET A 426 -5.71 -9.33 -29.89
CA MET A 426 -6.58 -8.40 -29.16
C MET A 426 -7.15 -9.02 -27.88
N LYS A 427 -7.51 -10.32 -27.92
CA LYS A 427 -7.95 -11.05 -26.73
C LYS A 427 -6.80 -11.19 -25.73
N GLU A 428 -5.63 -11.57 -26.20
CA GLU A 428 -4.43 -11.70 -25.37
C GLU A 428 -4.03 -10.37 -24.71
N TYR A 429 -4.00 -9.28 -25.48
CA TYR A 429 -3.74 -7.94 -24.97
C TYR A 429 -4.73 -7.52 -23.87
N ARG A 430 -6.02 -7.84 -24.04
CA ARG A 430 -7.04 -7.56 -23.02
C ARG A 430 -6.75 -8.31 -21.72
N ASN A 431 -6.45 -9.61 -21.80
CA ASN A 431 -6.12 -10.43 -20.64
C ASN A 431 -4.86 -9.90 -19.94
N LEU A 432 -3.82 -9.57 -20.69
CA LEU A 432 -2.58 -9.00 -20.14
C LEU A 432 -2.83 -7.65 -19.45
N ARG A 433 -3.74 -6.82 -19.97
CA ARG A 433 -4.13 -5.54 -19.33
C ARG A 433 -4.96 -5.72 -18.07
N GLU A 434 -5.79 -6.76 -17.99
CA GLU A 434 -6.50 -7.10 -16.75
C GLU A 434 -5.54 -7.60 -15.68
N LEU A 435 -4.59 -8.46 -16.05
CA LEU A 435 -3.49 -8.87 -15.18
C LEU A 435 -2.65 -7.66 -14.74
N GLU A 436 -2.34 -6.72 -15.64
CA GLU A 436 -1.58 -5.52 -15.29
C GLU A 436 -2.30 -4.68 -14.22
N LYS A 437 -3.63 -4.58 -14.28
CA LYS A 437 -4.42 -3.90 -13.25
C LYS A 437 -4.37 -4.63 -11.91
N ALA A 438 -4.40 -5.97 -11.91
CA ALA A 438 -4.28 -6.77 -10.69
C ALA A 438 -2.88 -6.60 -10.07
N PHE A 439 -1.83 -6.75 -10.87
CA PHE A 439 -0.45 -6.50 -10.44
C PHE A 439 -0.24 -5.06 -9.96
N ALA A 440 -0.77 -4.06 -10.67
CA ALA A 440 -0.67 -2.66 -10.27
C ALA A 440 -1.46 -2.33 -9.01
N LYS A 441 -2.51 -3.09 -8.69
CA LYS A 441 -3.24 -2.98 -7.43
C LYS A 441 -2.45 -3.61 -6.29
N GLU A 442 -1.86 -4.79 -6.48
CA GLU A 442 -1.07 -5.46 -5.44
C GLU A 442 0.28 -4.76 -5.21
N LEU A 443 0.94 -4.36 -6.30
CA LEU A 443 2.08 -3.47 -6.25
C LEU A 443 1.66 -2.11 -5.73
N GLY A 444 0.51 -1.51 -6.10
CA GLY A 444 0.06 -0.21 -5.61
C GLY A 444 -0.38 -0.19 -4.13
N GLU A 445 -0.93 -1.29 -3.63
CA GLU A 445 -1.20 -1.51 -2.20
C GLU A 445 0.11 -1.73 -1.42
N ARG A 446 1.18 -2.21 -2.09
CA ARG A 446 2.55 -2.33 -1.57
C ARG A 446 3.49 -1.15 -1.94
N ILE A 447 3.08 -0.26 -2.84
CA ILE A 447 3.79 0.92 -3.38
C ILE A 447 2.98 2.12 -2.95
N ILE A 448 3.23 2.58 -1.73
CA ILE A 448 3.10 4.00 -1.46
C ILE A 448 4.37 4.65 -2.01
N SER A 449 4.22 5.12 -3.25
CA SER A 449 4.82 6.32 -3.87
C SER A 449 6.35 6.50 -3.84
N ARG A 450 6.97 6.48 -5.03
CA ARG A 450 8.07 7.44 -5.30
C ARG A 450 7.55 8.87 -5.27
#